data_AF-A0A0M1TQU1-F1
#
_entry.id   AF-A0A0M1TQU1-F1
#
_cell.length_a   1.000
_cell.length_b   1.000
_cell.length_c   1.000
_cell.angle_alpha   90.00
_cell.angle_beta   90.00
_cell.angle_gamma   90.00
#
_symmetry.space_group_name_H-M   'P 1'
#
loop_
_entity.id
_entity.type
_entity.pdbx_description
1 polymer ?
#
loop_
_entity_poly.entity_id
_entity_poly.type
_entity_poly.pdbx_seq_one_letter_code
_entity_poly.pdbx_strand_id
1 'polypeptide(L)' 'MTGADYLPAGLPHNRAAWPQEYQILEHYDLRAAGLIRQLYEKRIPRGTVTEALKNTPDNYREFFRDRLNYWRGEREK' A
#
# COMPACT_ATOMS: atom_id res chain seq x y z
N MET A 1 3.17 -13.72 1.07
CA MET A 1 2.02 -12.89 0.71
C MET A 1 2.26 -12.35 -0.68
N THR A 2 1.33 -12.48 -1.62
CA THR A 2 1.42 -11.83 -2.94
C THR A 2 0.88 -10.39 -2.86
N GLY A 3 1.01 -9.65 -3.96
CA GLY A 3 0.57 -8.26 -4.05
C GLY A 3 -0.89 -8.02 -3.69
N ALA A 4 -1.79 -9.01 -3.77
CA ALA A 4 -3.24 -8.81 -3.67
C ALA A 4 -3.98 -9.73 -2.68
N ASP A 5 -3.28 -10.35 -1.72
CA ASP A 5 -3.89 -11.33 -0.80
C ASP A 5 -5.02 -10.79 0.09
N TYR A 6 -5.21 -9.47 0.14
CA TYR A 6 -6.24 -8.79 0.91
C TYR A 6 -7.56 -8.59 0.14
N LEU A 7 -7.58 -8.93 -1.15
CA LEU A 7 -8.77 -8.83 -1.99
C LEU A 7 -9.48 -10.20 -2.05
N PRO A 8 -10.82 -10.24 -1.87
CA PRO A 8 -11.56 -11.48 -2.02
C PRO A 8 -11.53 -11.97 -3.46
N ALA A 9 -11.60 -13.30 -3.62
CA ALA A 9 -11.78 -13.91 -4.92
C ALA A 9 -13.13 -13.50 -5.53
N GLY A 10 -13.17 -13.30 -6.85
CA GLY A 10 -14.41 -13.01 -7.57
C GLY A 10 -14.79 -11.53 -7.66
N LEU A 11 -13.92 -10.60 -7.24
CA LEU A 11 -14.12 -9.18 -7.56
C LEU A 11 -14.16 -8.97 -9.08
N PRO A 12 -15.02 -8.06 -9.58
CA PRO A 12 -15.10 -7.78 -10.99
C PRO A 12 -13.78 -7.19 -11.49
N HIS A 13 -13.43 -7.42 -12.76
CA HIS A 13 -12.21 -6.85 -13.33
C HIS A 13 -12.19 -5.31 -13.29
N ASN A 14 -13.37 -4.68 -13.40
CA ASN A 14 -13.51 -3.24 -13.27
C ASN A 14 -13.42 -2.80 -11.79
N ARG A 15 -12.31 -2.15 -11.44
CA ARG A 15 -12.04 -1.62 -10.09
C ARG A 15 -13.05 -0.58 -9.62
N ALA A 16 -13.64 0.19 -10.53
CA ALA A 16 -14.67 1.17 -10.19
C ALA A 16 -15.97 0.52 -9.69
N ALA A 17 -16.17 -0.77 -9.99
CA ALA A 17 -17.31 -1.54 -9.51
C ALA A 17 -17.04 -2.23 -8.15
N TRP A 18 -15.85 -2.05 -7.57
CA TRP A 18 -15.53 -2.66 -6.28
C TRP A 18 -16.26 -1.95 -5.15
N PRO A 19 -16.61 -2.67 -4.07
CA PRO A 19 -16.95 -2.04 -2.80
C PRO A 19 -15.88 -1.03 -2.37
N GLN A 20 -16.33 0.07 -1.76
CA GLN A 20 -15.46 1.20 -1.40
C GLN A 20 -14.29 0.77 -0.51
N GLU A 21 -14.49 -0.20 0.38
CA GLU A 21 -13.43 -0.74 1.24
C GLU A 21 -12.24 -1.28 0.43
N TYR A 22 -12.49 -2.05 -0.63
CA TYR A 22 -11.44 -2.65 -1.45
C TYR A 22 -10.76 -1.62 -2.35
N GLN A 23 -11.49 -0.61 -2.81
CA GLN A 23 -10.87 0.52 -3.52
C GLN A 23 -9.91 1.28 -2.61
N ILE A 24 -10.27 1.48 -1.34
CA ILE A 24 -9.42 2.15 -0.35
C ILE A 24 -8.19 1.30 -0.03
N LEU A 25 -8.36 -0.02 0.19
CA LEU A 25 -7.23 -0.93 0.42
C LEU A 25 -6.27 -0.93 -0.78
N GLU A 26 -6.80 -1.00 -2.01
CA GLU A 26 -5.97 -0.89 -3.21
C GLU A 26 -5.22 0.45 -3.27
N HIS A 27 -5.89 1.56 -2.95
CA HIS A 27 -5.25 2.87 -2.90
C HIS A 27 -4.04 2.88 -1.95
N TYR A 28 -4.18 2.35 -0.74
CA TYR A 28 -3.08 2.28 0.23
C TYR A 28 -1.95 1.35 -0.22
N ASP A 29 -2.28 0.23 -0.87
CA ASP A 29 -1.26 -0.67 -1.41
C ASP A 29 -0.45 -0.02 -2.53
N LEU A 30 -1.12 0.61 -3.50
CA LEU A 30 -0.47 1.35 -4.59
C LEU A 30 0.37 2.51 -4.04
N ARG A 31 -0.13 3.22 -3.04
CA ARG A 31 0.61 4.28 -2.35
C ARG A 31 1.86 3.72 -1.66
N ALA A 32 1.77 2.57 -1.01
CA ALA A 32 2.91 1.92 -0.37
C ALA A 32 3.98 1.53 -1.39
N ALA A 33 3.57 0.89 -2.49
CA ALA A 33 4.46 0.53 -3.60
C ALA A 33 5.19 1.76 -4.14
N GLY A 34 4.46 2.85 -4.37
CA GLY A 34 5.00 4.12 -4.87
C GLY A 34 5.99 4.77 -3.90
N LEU A 35 5.68 4.81 -2.60
CA LEU A 35 6.57 5.37 -1.58
C LEU A 35 7.87 4.57 -1.45
N ILE A 36 7.78 3.25 -1.37
CA ILE A 36 8.97 2.40 -1.27
C ILE A 36 9.83 2.52 -2.54
N ARG A 37 9.21 2.52 -3.73
CA ARG A 37 9.94 2.77 -4.97
C ARG A 37 10.70 4.10 -4.93
N GLN A 38 10.02 5.19 -4.60
CA GLN A 38 10.63 6.52 -4.54
C GLN A 38 11.73 6.62 -3.47
N LEU A 39 11.57 5.90 -2.36
CA LEU A 39 12.58 5.84 -1.30
C LEU A 39 13.88 5.19 -1.80
N TYR A 40 13.79 4.05 -2.49
CA TYR A 40 14.97 3.35 -3.04
C TYR A 40 15.59 4.11 -4.23
N GLU A 41 14.77 4.80 -5.01
CA GLU A 41 15.23 5.74 -6.04
C GLU A 41 15.82 7.04 -5.46
N LYS A 42 15.89 7.18 -4.12
CA LYS A 42 16.38 8.37 -3.40
C LYS A 42 15.66 9.68 -3.77
N ARG A 43 14.42 9.58 -4.26
CA ARG A 43 13.58 10.74 -4.62
C ARG A 43 12.88 11.35 -3.41
N ILE A 44 12.64 10.55 -2.37
CA ILE A 44 12.07 11.01 -1.10
C ILE A 44 12.93 10.53 0.08
N PRO A 45 12.97 11.30 1.18
CA PRO A 45 13.61 10.85 2.41
C PRO A 45 12.74 9.82 3.16
N ARG A 46 13.37 9.03 4.04
CA ARG A 46 12.67 8.09 4.94
C ARG A 46 11.58 8.78 5.77
N GLY A 47 11.78 10.05 6.13
CA GLY A 47 10.80 10.85 6.87
C GLY A 47 9.44 10.95 6.19
N THR A 48 9.41 11.04 4.85
CA THR A 48 8.16 11.11 4.06
C THR A 48 7.32 9.84 4.22
N VAL A 49 7.96 8.67 4.30
CA VAL A 49 7.25 7.39 4.52
C VAL A 49 6.68 7.34 5.95
N THR A 50 7.45 7.78 6.95
CA THR A 50 7.00 7.85 8.34
C THR A 50 5.83 8.82 8.50
N GLU A 51 5.88 9.98 7.84
CA GLU A 51 4.80 10.98 7.88
C GLU A 51 3.53 10.47 7.20
N ALA A 52 3.67 9.83 6.03
CA ALA A 52 2.54 9.19 5.35
C ALA A 52 1.84 8.17 6.26
N LEU A 53 2.60 7.38 7.03
CA LEU A 53 2.05 6.42 7.98
C LEU A 53 1.34 7.10 9.16
N LYS A 54 1.92 8.18 9.72
CA LYS A 54 1.30 8.97 10.79
C LYS A 54 -0.03 9.60 10.36
N ASN A 55 -0.07 10.15 9.15
CA ASN A 55 -1.25 10.82 8.59
C ASN A 55 -2.32 9.85 8.07
N THR A 56 -2.04 8.54 8.07
CA THR A 56 -3.02 7.53 7.68
C THR A 56 -4.03 7.33 8.83
N PRO A 57 -5.35 7.32 8.56
CA PRO A 57 -6.39 7.01 9.55
C PRO A 57 -6.16 5.67 10.25
N ASP A 58 -6.55 5.58 11.52
CA ASP A 58 -6.27 4.42 12.40
C ASP A 58 -6.76 3.09 11.82
N ASN A 59 -7.94 3.09 11.20
CA ASN A 59 -8.56 1.92 10.57
C ASN A 59 -7.79 1.37 9.34
N TYR A 60 -6.88 2.14 8.75
CA TYR A 60 -6.05 1.71 7.62
C TYR A 60 -4.55 1.73 7.91
N ARG A 61 -4.14 2.25 9.08
CA ARG A 61 -2.72 2.45 9.41
C ARG A 61 -1.95 1.13 9.51
N GLU A 62 -2.55 0.10 10.11
CA GLU A 62 -1.94 -1.22 10.22
C GLU A 62 -1.76 -1.85 8.84
N PHE A 63 -2.83 -1.91 8.05
CA PHE A 63 -2.78 -2.39 6.67
C PHE A 63 -1.70 -1.65 5.85
N PHE A 64 -1.67 -0.32 5.91
CA PHE A 64 -0.69 0.47 5.18
C PHE A 64 0.75 0.20 5.64
N ARG A 65 0.98 -0.01 6.94
CA ARG A 65 2.29 -0.43 7.48
C ARG A 65 2.71 -1.78 6.90
N ASP A 66 1.81 -2.76 6.85
CA ASP A 66 2.11 -4.08 6.33
C ASP A 66 2.46 -4.03 4.85
N ARG A 67 1.74 -3.22 4.06
CA ARG A 67 2.07 -3.01 2.65
C ARG A 67 3.41 -2.31 2.45
N LEU A 68 3.75 -1.30 3.26
CA LEU A 68 5.07 -0.68 3.23
C LEU A 68 6.19 -1.69 3.51
N ASN A 69 6.00 -2.57 4.50
CA ASN A 69 6.97 -3.63 4.82
C ASN A 69 7.08 -4.68 3.71
N TYR A 70 5.95 -5.10 3.14
CA TYR A 70 5.90 -6.03 2.02
C TYR A 70 6.72 -5.50 0.83
N TRP A 71 6.41 -4.29 0.36
CA TRP A 71 7.11 -3.70 -0.78
C TRP A 71 8.59 -3.44 -0.50
N ARG A 72 8.94 -3.14 0.75
CA ARG A 72 10.34 -3.04 1.17
C ARG A 72 11.05 -4.40 1.02
N GLY A 73 10.45 -5.48 1.51
CA GLY A 73 10.96 -6.82 1.33
C GLY A 73 11.12 -7.21 -0.14
N GLU A 74 10.16 -6.85 -1.00
CA GLU A 74 10.25 -7.08 -2.46
C GLU A 74 11.43 -6.32 -3.12
N ARG A 75 11.90 -5.21 -2.55
CA ARG A 75 13.07 -4.47 -3.04
C ARG A 75 14.40 -5.00 -2.52
N GLU A 76 14.38 -5.76 -1.43
CA GLU A 76 15.55 -6.32 -0.77
C GLU A 76 15.83 -7.78 -1.20
N LYS A 77 14.92 -8.39 -1.97
CA LYS A 77 15.11 -9.68 -2.66
C LYS A 77 15.93 -9.54 -3.93
#